data_AF-A0A7S1R3Y5-F1
#
_entry.id   AF-A0A7S1R3Y5-F1
#
_cell.length_a   1.000
_cell.length_b   1.000
_cell.length_c   1.000
_cell.angle_alpha   90.00
_cell.angle_beta   90.00
_cell.angle_gamma   90.00
#
_symmetry.space_group_name_H-M   'P 1'
#
loop_
_entity.id
_entity.type
_entity.pdbx_description
1 polymer ?
#
loop_
_entity_poly.entity_id
_entity_poly.type
_entity_poly.pdbx_seq_one_letter_code
_entity_poly.pdbx_strand_id
1 'polypeptide(L)'
;SADDGAASNNPAAYRPIVATLNFNPRHLDPDTADPAAFLEARVDTATHELMHALGFHRFFFDLRGLITHAVIAGVNRTLFTGASALQLARAHTGCPTLPGVELARADASHWTRKGFDGDLMVAAGGYALSELSVAALVDLNVGYVRNAAAAYERTVWGRGVGCGPYTAPCNTTEGGAGTLFCFDASGNGNPSAGDTRRCT
;
A
#
# COMPACT_ATOMS: atom_id res chain seq x y z
N SER A 1 15.72 -9.79 -1.35
CA SER A 1 14.68 -9.69 -2.37
C SER A 1 13.99 -11.03 -2.50
N ALA A 2 12.67 -11.00 -2.67
CA ALA A 2 11.89 -12.08 -3.24
C ALA A 2 11.43 -11.64 -4.64
N ASP A 3 11.11 -12.60 -5.50
CA ASP A 3 10.73 -12.38 -6.89
C ASP A 3 9.48 -13.23 -7.15
N ASP A 4 8.44 -12.63 -7.72
CA ASP A 4 7.15 -13.27 -7.98
C ASP A 4 7.07 -13.75 -9.44
N GLY A 5 6.83 -15.06 -9.61
CA GLY A 5 6.71 -15.67 -10.94
C GLY A 5 5.26 -15.71 -11.42
N ALA A 6 5.08 -15.43 -12.72
CA ALA A 6 3.81 -15.23 -13.41
C ALA A 6 2.72 -16.24 -13.02
N ALA A 7 1.56 -15.71 -12.61
CA ALA A 7 0.39 -16.51 -12.29
C ALA A 7 -0.30 -17.07 -13.56
N SER A 8 -0.69 -18.35 -13.51
CA SER A 8 -1.68 -18.89 -14.45
C SER A 8 -3.07 -18.39 -14.05
N ASN A 9 -3.87 -17.94 -15.02
CA ASN A 9 -5.19 -17.36 -14.79
C ASN A 9 -6.31 -18.30 -15.25
N ASN A 10 -7.41 -18.37 -14.50
CA ASN A 10 -8.64 -18.95 -15.02
C ASN A 10 -9.28 -18.00 -16.05
N PRO A 11 -9.40 -18.38 -17.35
CA PRO A 11 -9.90 -17.50 -18.40
C PRO A 11 -11.36 -17.05 -18.20
N ALA A 12 -12.14 -17.76 -17.39
CA ALA A 12 -13.52 -17.36 -17.09
C ALA A 12 -13.65 -16.32 -15.97
N ALA A 13 -12.59 -16.08 -15.17
CA ALA A 13 -12.68 -15.25 -13.97
C ALA A 13 -11.52 -14.27 -13.76
N TYR A 14 -10.44 -14.32 -14.56
CA TYR A 14 -9.20 -13.53 -14.35
C TYR A 14 -8.76 -13.59 -12.88
N ARG A 15 -8.71 -14.81 -12.35
CA ARG A 15 -8.29 -15.12 -10.98
C ARG A 15 -6.97 -15.87 -11.03
N PRO A 16 -5.95 -15.43 -10.27
CA PRO A 16 -4.74 -16.21 -10.06
C PRO A 16 -5.10 -17.56 -9.41
N ILE A 17 -4.59 -18.65 -9.97
CA ILE A 17 -4.82 -20.01 -9.43
C ILE A 17 -3.52 -20.74 -9.05
N VAL A 18 -2.38 -20.29 -9.59
CA VAL A 18 -1.04 -20.81 -9.30
C VAL A 18 -0.10 -19.61 -9.33
N ALA A 19 0.82 -19.55 -8.38
CA ALA A 19 1.90 -18.56 -8.35
C ALA A 19 3.15 -19.21 -7.76
N THR A 20 4.31 -18.64 -8.06
CA THR A 20 5.60 -19.08 -7.51
C THR A 20 6.26 -17.93 -6.76
N LEU A 21 6.74 -18.24 -5.56
CA LEU A 21 7.48 -17.31 -4.70
C LEU A 21 8.90 -17.85 -4.53
N ASN A 22 9.91 -17.01 -4.76
CA ASN A 22 11.30 -17.38 -4.53
C ASN A 22 11.92 -16.50 -3.44
N PHE A 23 12.40 -17.11 -2.36
CA PHE A 23 13.10 -16.41 -1.30
C PHE A 23 14.60 -16.70 -1.39
N ASN A 24 15.41 -15.67 -1.65
CA ASN A 24 16.85 -15.84 -1.71
C ASN A 24 17.42 -16.23 -0.32
N PRO A 25 18.05 -17.42 -0.18
CA PRO A 25 18.55 -17.90 1.10
C PRO A 25 19.55 -16.97 1.79
N ARG A 26 20.28 -16.13 1.02
CA ARG A 26 21.23 -15.14 1.59
C ARG A 26 20.55 -14.12 2.51
N HIS A 27 19.25 -13.94 2.38
CA HIS A 27 18.50 -13.03 3.24
C HIS A 27 17.75 -13.75 4.36
N LEU A 28 17.83 -15.07 4.45
CA LEU A 28 17.12 -15.88 5.46
C LEU A 28 18.00 -16.29 6.65
N ASP A 29 19.28 -15.87 6.65
CA ASP A 29 20.20 -16.14 7.74
C ASP A 29 20.01 -15.12 8.89
N PRO A 30 19.56 -15.55 10.08
CA PRO A 30 19.37 -14.66 11.22
C PRO A 30 20.71 -14.36 11.92
N ASP A 31 21.65 -13.71 11.24
CA ASP A 31 22.84 -13.12 11.89
C ASP A 31 22.52 -11.72 12.42
N THR A 32 21.69 -11.68 13.46
CA THR A 32 21.12 -10.45 14.02
C THR A 32 20.93 -10.56 15.52
N ALA A 33 21.14 -9.43 16.20
CA ALA A 33 20.94 -9.29 17.64
C ALA A 33 19.47 -9.45 18.07
N ASP A 34 18.52 -9.32 17.14
CA ASP A 34 17.09 -9.56 17.38
C ASP A 34 16.52 -10.55 16.34
N PRO A 35 16.49 -11.85 16.66
CA PRO A 35 15.94 -12.89 15.78
C PRO A 35 14.43 -12.79 15.59
N ALA A 36 13.69 -12.22 16.55
CA ALA A 36 12.23 -12.13 16.47
C ALA A 36 11.82 -11.04 15.48
N ALA A 37 12.39 -9.84 15.61
CA ALA A 37 12.18 -8.75 14.64
C ALA A 37 12.63 -9.14 13.23
N PHE A 38 13.70 -9.93 13.11
CA PHE A 38 14.12 -10.48 11.83
C PHE A 38 13.10 -11.43 11.23
N LEU A 39 12.55 -12.35 12.02
CA LEU A 39 11.54 -13.29 11.56
C LEU A 39 10.28 -12.55 11.11
N GLU A 40 9.81 -11.57 11.90
CA GLU A 40 8.64 -10.74 11.54
C GLU A 40 8.85 -10.04 10.19
N ALA A 41 10.00 -9.38 9.99
CA ALA A 41 10.30 -8.73 8.71
C ALA A 41 10.33 -9.70 7.51
N ARG A 42 10.65 -10.99 7.73
CA ARG A 42 10.58 -12.03 6.70
C ARG A 42 9.17 -12.53 6.44
N VAL A 43 8.35 -12.64 7.49
CA VAL A 43 6.91 -12.94 7.36
C VAL A 43 6.21 -11.81 6.61
N ASP A 44 6.55 -10.55 6.90
CA ASP A 44 6.04 -9.37 6.19
C ASP A 44 6.42 -9.39 4.71
N THR A 45 7.70 -9.64 4.42
CA THR A 45 8.16 -9.79 3.03
C THR A 45 7.42 -10.93 2.33
N ALA A 46 7.29 -12.10 2.96
CA ALA A 46 6.58 -13.22 2.36
C ALA A 46 5.10 -12.93 2.11
N THR A 47 4.47 -12.18 3.02
CA THR A 47 3.07 -11.75 2.88
C THR A 47 2.90 -10.74 1.75
N HIS A 48 3.83 -9.79 1.62
CA HIS A 48 3.87 -8.83 0.51
C HIS A 48 3.92 -9.53 -0.86
N GLU A 49 4.83 -10.49 -1.03
CA GLU A 49 4.92 -11.21 -2.29
C GLU A 49 3.73 -12.13 -2.54
N LEU A 50 3.17 -12.70 -1.47
CA LEU A 50 1.93 -13.48 -1.57
C LEU A 50 0.77 -12.60 -2.05
N MET A 51 0.69 -11.34 -1.63
CA MET A 51 -0.31 -10.39 -2.14
C MET A 51 -0.13 -10.13 -3.64
N HIS A 52 1.10 -9.96 -4.12
CA HIS A 52 1.38 -9.86 -5.56
C HIS A 52 0.93 -11.13 -6.31
N ALA A 53 1.29 -12.31 -5.80
CA ALA A 53 0.86 -13.59 -6.32
C ALA A 53 -0.67 -13.77 -6.38
N LEU A 54 -1.39 -13.18 -5.41
CA LEU A 54 -2.86 -13.16 -5.37
C LEU A 54 -3.49 -12.15 -6.34
N GLY A 55 -2.69 -11.33 -7.00
CA GLY A 55 -3.12 -10.43 -8.06
C GLY A 55 -3.07 -8.96 -7.70
N PHE A 56 -2.49 -8.59 -6.56
CA PHE A 56 -2.18 -7.19 -6.25
C PHE A 56 -1.06 -6.71 -7.17
N HIS A 57 -1.39 -6.40 -8.42
CA HIS A 57 -0.41 -6.01 -9.43
C HIS A 57 -1.12 -5.22 -10.52
N ARG A 58 -0.42 -4.24 -11.11
CA ARG A 58 -0.92 -3.34 -12.14
C ARG A 58 -1.67 -4.07 -13.26
N PHE A 59 -1.13 -5.18 -13.73
CA PHE A 59 -1.75 -6.01 -14.76
C PHE A 59 -3.19 -6.40 -14.43
N PHE A 60 -3.45 -6.89 -13.21
CA PHE A 60 -4.79 -7.31 -12.80
C PHE A 60 -5.70 -6.12 -12.53
N PHE A 61 -5.15 -5.02 -11.99
CA PHE A 61 -5.90 -3.79 -11.83
C PHE A 61 -6.42 -3.27 -13.17
N ASP A 62 -5.61 -3.31 -14.23
CA ASP A 62 -6.02 -2.95 -15.59
C ASP A 62 -7.05 -3.90 -16.19
N LEU A 63 -6.81 -5.20 -16.09
CA LEU A 63 -7.74 -6.22 -16.59
C LEU A 63 -9.14 -6.07 -15.99
N ARG A 64 -9.22 -5.56 -14.75
CA ARG A 64 -10.48 -5.33 -14.04
C ARG A 64 -11.02 -3.91 -14.15
N GLY A 65 -10.34 -3.02 -14.89
CA GLY A 65 -10.75 -1.62 -15.04
C GLY A 65 -10.74 -0.86 -13.70
N LEU A 66 -9.86 -1.24 -12.78
CA LEU A 66 -9.75 -0.67 -11.43
C LEU A 66 -8.74 0.48 -11.37
N ILE A 67 -8.34 1.03 -12.51
CA ILE A 67 -7.42 2.16 -12.57
C ILE A 67 -8.00 3.33 -13.34
N THR A 68 -7.83 4.51 -12.77
CA THR A 68 -8.00 5.78 -13.45
C THR A 68 -6.76 6.65 -13.32
N HIS A 69 -6.74 7.75 -14.06
CA HIS A 69 -5.70 8.77 -13.98
C HIS A 69 -6.32 10.12 -13.64
N ALA A 70 -5.67 10.87 -12.76
CA ALA A 70 -6.11 12.21 -12.40
C ALA A 70 -4.91 13.13 -12.18
N VAL A 71 -5.08 14.41 -12.55
CA VAL A 71 -4.08 15.43 -12.22
C VAL A 71 -4.29 15.86 -10.77
N ILE A 72 -3.34 15.48 -9.90
CA ILE A 72 -3.33 15.84 -8.48
C ILE A 72 -2.07 16.65 -8.21
N ALA A 73 -2.24 17.85 -7.65
CA ALA A 73 -1.15 18.80 -7.41
C ALA A 73 -0.26 19.03 -8.66
N GLY A 74 -0.88 19.14 -9.83
CA GLY A 74 -0.19 19.38 -11.11
C GLY A 74 0.52 18.16 -11.71
N VAL A 75 0.41 16.98 -11.11
CA VAL A 75 1.06 15.75 -11.58
C VAL A 75 0.00 14.73 -11.95
N ASN A 76 0.16 14.08 -13.12
CA ASN A 76 -0.71 12.97 -13.51
C ASN A 76 -0.43 11.75 -12.62
N ARG A 77 -1.42 11.35 -11.82
CA ARG A 77 -1.34 10.24 -10.86
C ARG A 77 -2.15 9.06 -11.35
N THR A 78 -1.63 7.87 -11.09
CA THR A 78 -2.33 6.60 -11.29
C THR A 78 -3.07 6.25 -10.01
N LEU A 79 -4.37 6.01 -10.10
CA LEU A 79 -5.23 5.78 -8.94
C LEU A 79 -5.95 4.44 -9.06
N PHE A 80 -5.97 3.67 -7.97
CA PHE A 80 -6.83 2.51 -7.83
C PHE A 80 -8.26 2.95 -7.45
N THR A 81 -9.26 2.40 -8.13
CA THR A 81 -10.67 2.81 -8.02
C THR A 81 -11.61 1.68 -7.61
N GLY A 82 -11.09 0.60 -7.04
CA GLY A 82 -11.91 -0.45 -6.44
C GLY A 82 -12.85 0.13 -5.38
N ALA A 83 -14.11 -0.30 -5.41
CA ALA A 83 -15.17 0.31 -4.61
C ALA A 83 -14.97 0.07 -3.12
N SER A 84 -14.56 -1.13 -2.72
CA SER A 84 -14.29 -1.49 -1.33
C SER A 84 -13.08 -0.74 -0.80
N ALA A 85 -11.95 -0.78 -1.51
CA ALA A 85 -10.73 -0.09 -1.12
C ALA A 85 -10.91 1.43 -1.05
N LEU A 86 -11.60 2.02 -2.02
CA LEU A 86 -11.84 3.46 -2.06
C LEU A 86 -12.79 3.92 -0.95
N GLN A 87 -13.84 3.16 -0.65
CA GLN A 87 -14.73 3.48 0.47
C GLN A 87 -13.95 3.47 1.79
N LEU A 88 -13.09 2.48 1.99
CA LEU A 88 -12.25 2.37 3.17
C LEU A 88 -11.21 3.49 3.25
N ALA A 89 -10.53 3.80 2.14
CA ALA A 89 -9.60 4.92 2.10
C ALA A 89 -10.30 6.24 2.45
N ARG A 90 -11.51 6.50 1.93
CA ARG A 90 -12.29 7.70 2.28
C ARG A 90 -12.62 7.75 3.77
N ALA A 91 -13.05 6.64 4.34
CA ALA A 91 -13.38 6.55 5.78
C ALA A 91 -12.14 6.70 6.67
N HIS A 92 -11.04 6.00 6.33
CA HIS A 92 -9.78 6.04 7.05
C HIS A 92 -9.20 7.44 7.08
N THR A 93 -9.14 8.09 5.92
CA THR A 93 -8.51 9.40 5.76
C THR A 93 -9.38 10.56 6.24
N GLY A 94 -10.70 10.35 6.33
CA GLY A 94 -11.66 11.43 6.53
C GLY A 94 -11.82 12.31 5.28
N CYS A 95 -11.44 11.82 4.10
CA CYS A 95 -11.59 12.52 2.83
C CYS A 95 -12.68 11.88 1.96
N PRO A 96 -13.96 12.31 2.05
CA PRO A 96 -15.05 11.70 1.28
C PRO A 96 -14.93 11.92 -0.24
N THR A 97 -14.21 12.94 -0.68
CA THR A 97 -14.03 13.32 -2.09
C THR A 97 -12.80 12.69 -2.74
N LEU A 98 -12.10 11.78 -2.05
CA LEU A 98 -10.93 11.11 -2.60
C LEU A 98 -11.26 10.45 -3.95
N PRO A 99 -10.59 10.80 -5.06
CA PRO A 99 -10.95 10.31 -6.39
C PRO A 99 -10.52 8.86 -6.63
N GLY A 100 -9.55 8.37 -5.85
CA GLY A 100 -8.98 7.03 -5.91
C GLY A 100 -7.81 6.91 -4.94
N VAL A 101 -7.29 5.70 -4.78
CA VAL A 101 -6.14 5.41 -3.91
C VAL A 101 -4.87 5.50 -4.74
N GLU A 102 -3.96 6.41 -4.41
CA GLU A 102 -2.77 6.67 -5.24
C GLU A 102 -1.80 5.47 -5.23
N LEU A 103 -1.48 4.98 -6.43
CA LEU A 103 -0.51 3.91 -6.67
C LEU A 103 0.90 4.49 -6.90
N ALA A 104 1.93 3.75 -6.53
CA ALA A 104 3.32 4.14 -6.71
C ALA A 104 3.64 4.39 -8.19
N ARG A 105 4.33 5.49 -8.49
CA ARG A 105 4.62 5.91 -9.87
C ARG A 105 5.52 4.93 -10.64
N ALA A 106 6.36 4.18 -9.93
CA ALA A 106 7.36 3.31 -10.53
C ALA A 106 6.74 2.10 -11.23
N ASP A 107 5.71 1.49 -10.62
CA ASP A 107 5.15 0.20 -11.04
C ASP A 107 3.62 0.17 -11.11
N ALA A 108 2.94 1.08 -10.43
CA ALA A 108 1.50 1.03 -10.17
C ALA A 108 1.00 -0.32 -9.59
N SER A 109 1.89 -1.05 -8.91
CA SER A 109 1.64 -2.32 -8.22
C SER A 109 1.79 -2.19 -6.71
N HIS A 110 2.06 -0.99 -6.20
CA HIS A 110 2.17 -0.67 -4.78
C HIS A 110 1.33 0.55 -4.42
N TRP A 111 0.96 0.67 -3.15
CA TRP A 111 0.47 1.94 -2.61
C TRP A 111 1.58 2.98 -2.55
N THR A 112 1.20 4.25 -2.69
CA THR A 112 2.15 5.33 -2.37
C THR A 112 2.44 5.38 -0.88
N ARG A 113 3.72 5.45 -0.54
CA ARG A 113 4.17 5.71 0.83
C ARG A 113 3.56 7.00 1.41
N LYS A 114 3.41 8.03 0.58
CA LYS A 114 2.80 9.32 0.97
C LYS A 114 1.43 9.12 1.61
N GLY A 115 0.57 8.31 0.98
CA GLY A 115 -0.81 8.13 1.44
C GLY A 115 -0.97 7.09 2.52
N PHE A 116 -0.16 6.02 2.49
CA PHE A 116 -0.45 4.79 3.24
C PHE A 116 0.81 4.14 3.83
N ASP A 117 1.74 4.95 4.39
CA ASP A 117 2.93 4.42 5.05
C ASP A 117 2.58 3.39 6.14
N GLY A 118 3.42 2.36 6.28
CA GLY A 118 3.21 1.23 7.18
C GLY A 118 2.37 0.09 6.61
N ASP A 119 1.64 0.27 5.50
CA ASP A 119 0.98 -0.82 4.78
C ASP A 119 2.01 -1.74 4.10
N LEU A 120 1.83 -3.06 4.23
CA LEU A 120 2.69 -4.05 3.58
C LEU A 120 2.83 -3.79 2.08
N MET A 121 1.79 -3.34 1.37
CA MET A 121 1.83 -3.11 -0.08
C MET A 121 2.44 -1.76 -0.48
N VAL A 122 3.16 -1.08 0.41
CA VAL A 122 4.08 0.00 0.04
C VAL A 122 5.43 -0.59 -0.40
N ALA A 123 5.96 -0.15 -1.54
CA ALA A 123 7.19 -0.69 -2.13
C ALA A 123 8.43 -0.62 -1.22
N ALA A 124 8.46 0.35 -0.29
CA ALA A 124 9.54 0.49 0.70
C ALA A 124 9.47 -0.55 1.84
N GLY A 125 8.47 -1.44 1.80
CA GLY A 125 8.09 -2.29 2.91
C GLY A 125 7.15 -1.59 3.88
N GLY A 126 6.33 -2.38 4.55
CA GLY A 126 5.49 -2.01 5.67
C GLY A 126 5.48 -3.14 6.69
N TYR A 127 4.61 -3.02 7.68
CA TYR A 127 4.50 -3.97 8.79
C TYR A 127 3.04 -4.33 9.09
N ALA A 128 2.11 -3.84 8.27
CA ALA A 128 0.69 -4.03 8.49
C ALA A 128 -0.01 -4.56 7.22
N LEU A 129 -0.63 -5.73 7.30
CA LEU A 129 -1.62 -6.16 6.31
C LEU A 129 -2.89 -5.34 6.53
N SER A 130 -2.95 -4.17 5.91
CA SER A 130 -3.99 -3.20 6.22
C SER A 130 -5.35 -3.58 5.66
N GLU A 131 -6.40 -2.97 6.22
CA GLU A 131 -7.77 -3.08 5.73
C GLU A 131 -7.88 -2.64 4.26
N LEU A 132 -7.08 -1.66 3.82
CA LEU A 132 -7.04 -1.17 2.45
C LEU A 132 -6.53 -2.25 1.49
N SER A 133 -5.42 -2.92 1.84
CA SER A 133 -4.81 -3.98 1.04
C SER A 133 -5.72 -5.20 0.93
N VAL A 134 -6.36 -5.60 2.04
CA VAL A 134 -7.36 -6.69 2.03
C VAL A 134 -8.58 -6.30 1.17
N ALA A 135 -9.04 -5.05 1.22
CA ALA A 135 -10.16 -4.60 0.40
C ALA A 135 -9.84 -4.55 -1.09
N ALA A 136 -8.60 -4.25 -1.48
CA ALA A 136 -8.18 -4.34 -2.87
C ALA A 136 -8.27 -5.77 -3.41
N LEU A 137 -8.00 -6.80 -2.59
CA LEU A 137 -8.22 -8.20 -2.98
C LEU A 137 -9.70 -8.54 -3.20
N VAL A 138 -10.60 -7.92 -2.41
CA VAL A 138 -12.05 -8.03 -2.62
C VAL A 138 -12.45 -7.42 -3.96
N ASP A 139 -11.95 -6.22 -4.28
CA ASP A 139 -12.21 -5.55 -5.56
C ASP A 139 -11.64 -6.32 -6.76
N LEU A 140 -10.48 -6.97 -6.58
CA LEU A 140 -9.89 -7.90 -7.54
C LEU A 140 -10.66 -9.22 -7.68
N ASN A 141 -11.67 -9.46 -6.85
CA ASN A 141 -12.46 -10.69 -6.82
C ASN A 141 -11.58 -11.94 -6.61
N VAL A 142 -10.52 -11.81 -5.81
CA VAL A 142 -9.71 -12.95 -5.34
C VAL A 142 -10.57 -13.74 -4.36
N GLY A 143 -10.65 -15.07 -4.54
CA GLY A 143 -11.68 -15.92 -3.92
C GLY A 143 -11.85 -15.81 -2.40
N TYR A 144 -13.04 -16.16 -1.91
CA TYR A 144 -13.48 -16.29 -0.49
C TYR A 144 -12.99 -15.27 0.56
N VAL A 145 -12.52 -14.08 0.18
CA VAL A 145 -12.39 -12.94 1.11
C VAL A 145 -13.80 -12.45 1.45
N ARG A 146 -14.56 -13.24 2.22
CA ARG A 146 -15.97 -12.98 2.59
C ARG A 146 -16.12 -12.23 3.91
N ASN A 147 -15.05 -12.10 4.69
CA ASN A 147 -15.05 -11.37 5.96
C ASN A 147 -13.72 -10.65 6.16
N ALA A 148 -13.56 -9.48 5.53
CA ALA A 148 -12.44 -8.59 5.80
C ALA A 148 -12.44 -8.09 7.25
N ALA A 149 -13.57 -8.06 7.95
CA ALA A 149 -13.74 -7.40 9.25
C ALA A 149 -12.89 -7.92 10.43
N ALA A 150 -12.15 -9.04 10.28
CA ALA A 150 -11.40 -9.66 11.39
C ALA A 150 -9.92 -9.98 11.11
N ALA A 151 -9.41 -9.74 9.89
CA ALA A 151 -8.10 -10.26 9.47
C ALA A 151 -7.14 -9.18 8.95
N TYR A 152 -7.31 -7.92 9.38
CA TYR A 152 -6.42 -6.82 9.00
C TYR A 152 -5.88 -6.08 10.20
N GLU A 153 -4.75 -5.43 9.98
CA GLU A 153 -4.12 -4.54 10.94
C GLU A 153 -4.53 -3.09 10.67
N ARG A 154 -4.70 -2.31 11.74
CA ARG A 154 -5.07 -0.90 11.62
C ARG A 154 -3.82 -0.05 11.55
N THR A 155 -3.57 0.52 10.37
CA THR A 155 -2.53 1.54 10.23
C THR A 155 -2.99 2.85 10.88
N VAL A 156 -2.05 3.61 11.43
CA VAL A 156 -2.33 4.95 11.99
C VAL A 156 -2.02 6.07 11.01
N TRP A 157 -1.17 5.79 10.02
CA TRP A 157 -0.76 6.76 9.01
C TRP A 157 -1.96 7.28 8.22
N GLY A 158 -2.05 8.59 8.06
CA GLY A 158 -3.09 9.24 7.27
C GLY A 158 -4.50 9.14 7.85
N ARG A 159 -4.69 8.63 9.07
CA ARG A 159 -6.03 8.45 9.65
C ARG A 159 -6.62 9.79 10.10
N GLY A 160 -7.78 10.17 9.55
CA GLY A 160 -8.53 11.36 9.91
C GLY A 160 -7.85 12.71 9.58
N VAL A 161 -6.81 12.69 8.75
CA VAL A 161 -6.03 13.89 8.37
C VAL A 161 -6.75 14.79 7.35
N GLY A 162 -7.86 14.32 6.77
CA GLY A 162 -8.61 15.02 5.74
C GLY A 162 -8.02 14.86 4.34
N CYS A 163 -8.50 15.67 3.40
CA CYS A 163 -8.16 15.53 1.98
C CYS A 163 -6.79 16.06 1.58
N GLY A 164 -6.22 17.00 2.35
CA GLY A 164 -5.00 17.71 2.00
C GLY A 164 -3.88 16.78 1.52
N PRO A 165 -3.49 15.75 2.31
CA PRO A 165 -2.33 14.92 1.96
C PRO A 165 -2.51 14.15 0.64
N TYR A 166 -3.74 14.02 0.17
CA TYR A 166 -4.10 13.30 -1.05
C TYR A 166 -4.39 14.23 -2.23
N THR A 167 -4.47 15.55 -2.01
CA THR A 167 -4.77 16.53 -3.06
C THR A 167 -3.69 17.60 -3.25
N ALA A 168 -2.78 17.75 -2.28
CA ALA A 168 -1.73 18.78 -2.26
C ALA A 168 -0.31 18.19 -2.13
N PRO A 169 0.75 18.97 -2.42
CA PRO A 169 2.14 18.62 -2.11
C PRO A 169 2.38 18.41 -0.60
N CYS A 170 3.34 17.56 -0.24
CA CYS A 170 3.62 17.19 1.15
C CYS A 170 3.97 18.38 2.06
N ASN A 171 4.62 19.42 1.51
CA ASN A 171 5.08 20.58 2.28
C ASN A 171 4.06 21.71 2.40
N THR A 172 2.97 21.66 1.63
CA THR A 172 1.91 22.68 1.63
C THR A 172 0.54 22.10 1.94
N THR A 173 0.48 20.83 2.32
CA THR A 173 -0.78 20.15 2.61
C THR A 173 -1.31 20.52 3.99
N GLU A 174 -2.57 20.97 4.02
CA GLU A 174 -3.33 21.04 5.25
C GLU A 174 -3.48 19.64 5.87
N GLY A 175 -3.44 19.55 7.20
CA GLY A 175 -3.63 18.29 7.95
C GLY A 175 -2.48 17.27 7.86
N GLY A 176 -1.55 17.42 6.92
CA GLY A 176 -0.39 16.52 6.73
C GLY A 176 0.98 17.12 7.07
N ALA A 177 1.16 18.44 6.92
CA ALA A 177 2.40 19.10 7.31
C ALA A 177 2.50 19.15 8.85
N GLY A 178 3.62 18.66 9.40
CA GLY A 178 3.83 18.57 10.86
C GLY A 178 3.10 17.40 11.55
N THR A 179 2.32 16.61 10.81
CA THR A 179 1.59 15.43 11.32
C THR A 179 2.07 14.15 10.65
N LEU A 180 2.09 14.13 9.32
CA LEU A 180 2.60 13.03 8.49
C LEU A 180 4.00 13.35 7.98
N PHE A 181 4.22 14.60 7.57
CA PHE A 181 5.45 15.03 6.92
C PHE A 181 6.17 16.07 7.78
N CYS A 182 7.41 15.79 8.17
CA CYS A 182 8.26 16.76 8.85
C CYS A 182 9.27 17.35 7.85
N PHE A 183 9.51 18.66 7.96
CA PHE A 183 10.45 19.42 7.13
C PHE A 183 11.46 20.12 8.04
N ASP A 184 12.72 20.16 7.62
CA ASP A 184 13.72 20.99 8.27
C ASP A 184 13.49 22.49 7.95
N ALA A 185 14.23 23.37 8.63
CA ALA A 185 14.16 24.82 8.42
C ALA A 185 14.53 25.26 6.99
N SER A 186 15.13 24.37 6.19
CA SER A 186 15.46 24.61 4.77
C SER A 186 14.33 24.15 3.83
N GLY A 187 13.24 23.60 4.36
CA GLY A 187 12.14 23.05 3.58
C GLY A 187 12.42 21.67 2.99
N ASN A 188 13.53 21.03 3.35
CA ASN A 188 13.82 19.66 2.95
C ASN A 188 13.07 18.70 3.89
N GLY A 189 12.26 17.83 3.30
CA GLY A 189 11.44 16.88 4.05
C GLY A 189 12.06 15.49 4.10
N ASN A 190 11.92 14.81 5.24
CA ASN A 190 11.91 13.36 5.26
C ASN A 190 10.44 12.93 5.08
N PRO A 191 10.02 12.40 3.93
CA PRO A 191 8.61 12.13 3.61
C PRO A 191 7.98 11.00 4.43
N SER A 192 8.67 10.50 5.45
CA SER A 192 8.24 9.38 6.27
C SER A 192 8.67 9.59 7.72
N ALA A 193 7.71 9.96 8.57
CA ALA A 193 7.86 9.96 10.03
C ALA A 193 7.80 8.52 10.61
N GLY A 194 8.51 7.59 9.98
CA GLY A 194 8.71 6.22 10.48
C GLY A 194 9.78 6.13 11.57
N ASP A 195 10.43 7.25 11.89
CA ASP A 195 11.28 7.41 13.07
C ASP A 195 10.41 7.98 14.20
N THR A 196 10.44 7.36 15.37
CA THR A 196 9.68 7.75 16.58
C THR A 196 9.97 9.18 17.08
N ARG A 197 10.90 9.88 16.42
CA ARG A 197 10.96 11.34 16.38
C ARG A 197 9.80 11.89 15.54
N ARG A 198 8.59 11.81 16.12
CA ARG A 198 7.46 12.70 15.81
C ARG A 198 8.01 14.11 15.65
N CYS A 199 7.44 14.92 14.75
CA CYS A 199 7.87 16.30 14.50
C CYS A 199 7.96 17.11 15.83
N THR A 200 9.12 17.04 16.51
CA THR A 200 9.49 17.68 17.77
C THR A 200 11.00 17.79 17.81
#